data_AF-A0A3D1DZ17-F1
#
_entry.id   AF-A0A3D1DZ17-F1
#
_cell.length_a   1.000
_cell.length_b   1.000
_cell.length_c   1.000
_cell.angle_alpha   90.00
_cell.angle_beta   90.00
_cell.angle_gamma   90.00
#
_symmetry.space_group_name_H-M   'P 1'
#
loop_
_entity.id
_entity.type
_entity.pdbx_description
1 polymer ?
#
loop_
_entity_poly.entity_id
_entity_poly.type
_entity_poly.pdbx_seq_one_letter_code
_entity_poly.pdbx_strand_id
1 'polypeptide(L)'
;MNTDTAIHNSLQDMAVVMRQQQLAALLDDATRARGFVWQLDDLRIDLSRQFLIDAVMMQLQAFAISCGLADKISALFAGEAVNVSEGRAVVHMAQRSAARIDSDEFAGLSAFAQSVRASHVADVINIGIGGSDLGPAMVSAALAHLSSGPRLHYVSNVDPAHLHDALRDCDPATTLVIVTSKTFTTDETMRNAALAADWLA
;
A
#
# COMPACT_ATOMS: atom_id res chain seq x y z
N MET A 1 -22.96 14.53 2.72
CA MET A 1 -21.67 15.22 2.52
C MET A 1 -22.01 16.66 2.18
N ASN A 2 -21.54 17.63 2.96
CA ASN A 2 -21.83 19.04 2.73
C ASN A 2 -20.78 19.62 1.76
N THR A 3 -20.71 19.06 0.55
CA THR A 3 -19.83 19.60 -0.49
C THR A 3 -20.47 20.87 -1.04
N ASP A 4 -19.72 21.97 -1.03
CA ASP A 4 -20.18 23.22 -1.63
C ASP A 4 -20.52 22.97 -3.11
N THR A 5 -21.82 23.00 -3.40
CA THR A 5 -22.36 22.67 -4.73
C THR A 5 -21.89 23.69 -5.76
N ALA A 6 -21.63 24.94 -5.36
CA ALA A 6 -21.12 25.96 -6.27
C ALA A 6 -19.67 25.68 -6.68
N ILE A 7 -18.81 25.29 -5.72
CA ILE A 7 -17.41 24.92 -6.01
C ILE A 7 -17.36 23.68 -6.91
N HIS A 8 -18.21 22.68 -6.63
CA HIS A 8 -18.29 21.47 -7.44
C HIS A 8 -18.73 21.75 -8.88
N ASN A 9 -19.80 22.54 -9.06
CA ASN A 9 -20.29 22.92 -10.39
C ASN A 9 -19.23 23.71 -11.17
N SER A 10 -18.54 24.65 -10.51
CA SER A 10 -17.43 25.39 -11.10
C SER A 10 -16.31 24.46 -11.61
N LEU A 11 -15.92 23.44 -10.82
CA LEU A 11 -14.94 22.43 -11.27
C LEU A 11 -15.44 21.62 -12.48
N GLN A 12 -16.73 21.30 -12.54
CA GLN A 12 -17.33 20.61 -13.70
C GLN A 12 -17.25 21.49 -14.96
N ASP A 13 -17.59 22.78 -14.85
CA ASP A 13 -17.49 23.72 -15.96
C ASP A 13 -16.05 23.89 -16.45
N MET A 14 -15.10 24.03 -15.51
CA MET A 14 -13.68 24.09 -15.82
C MET A 14 -13.21 22.80 -16.52
N ALA A 15 -13.69 21.64 -16.10
CA ALA A 15 -13.36 20.37 -16.74
C ALA A 15 -13.88 20.31 -18.19
N VAL A 16 -15.07 20.84 -18.48
CA VAL A 16 -15.60 20.94 -19.85
C VAL A 16 -14.69 21.80 -20.72
N VAL A 17 -14.27 22.97 -20.21
CA VAL A 17 -13.35 23.87 -20.93
C VAL A 17 -11.98 23.22 -21.15
N MET A 18 -11.42 22.58 -20.12
CA MET A 18 -10.12 21.92 -20.18
C MET A 18 -10.10 20.73 -21.16
N ARG A 19 -11.21 20.00 -21.33
CA ARG A 19 -11.33 18.92 -22.32
C ARG A 19 -11.25 19.40 -23.77
N GLN A 20 -11.49 20.69 -24.02
CA GLN A 20 -11.36 21.28 -25.36
C GLN A 20 -9.92 21.73 -25.66
N GLN A 21 -9.04 21.74 -24.66
CA GLN A 21 -7.64 22.12 -24.82
C GLN A 21 -6.80 20.97 -25.38
N GLN A 22 -5.67 21.30 -25.99
CA GLN A 22 -4.65 20.34 -26.38
C GLN A 22 -3.53 20.33 -25.35
N LEU A 23 -3.13 19.13 -24.90
CA LEU A 23 -2.05 19.01 -23.92
C LEU A 23 -0.72 19.59 -24.43
N ALA A 24 -0.45 19.46 -25.74
CA ALA A 24 0.73 20.05 -26.38
C ALA A 24 0.79 21.58 -26.18
N ALA A 25 -0.32 22.28 -26.41
CA ALA A 25 -0.39 23.73 -26.20
C ALA A 25 -0.16 24.12 -24.74
N LEU A 26 -0.62 23.30 -23.78
CA LEU A 26 -0.35 23.50 -22.36
C LEU A 26 1.10 23.19 -21.96
N LEU A 27 1.81 22.38 -22.73
CA LEU A 27 3.23 22.06 -22.51
C LEU A 27 4.15 23.12 -23.14
N ASP A 28 3.70 23.81 -24.19
CA ASP A 28 4.44 24.91 -24.82
C ASP A 28 4.56 26.14 -23.89
N ASP A 29 3.65 26.29 -22.91
CA ASP A 29 3.82 27.21 -21.80
C ASP A 29 4.85 26.66 -20.80
N ALA A 30 6.11 27.04 -21.02
CA ALA A 30 7.23 26.62 -20.19
C ALA A 30 7.12 27.06 -18.71
N THR A 31 6.41 28.15 -18.43
CA THR A 31 6.20 28.64 -17.06
C THR A 31 5.22 27.75 -16.34
N ARG A 32 4.07 27.46 -16.97
CA ARG A 32 3.09 26.50 -16.47
C ARG A 32 3.70 25.11 -16.32
N ALA A 33 4.39 24.60 -17.34
CA ALA A 33 5.00 23.27 -17.28
C ALA A 33 5.95 23.09 -16.07
N ARG A 34 6.76 24.11 -15.74
CA ARG A 34 7.61 24.08 -14.53
C ARG A 34 6.81 24.20 -13.23
N GLY A 35 5.73 24.98 -13.22
CA GLY A 35 4.87 25.17 -12.04
C GLY A 35 4.13 23.91 -11.58
N PHE A 36 3.98 22.91 -12.46
CA PHE A 36 3.34 21.61 -12.17
C PHE A 36 4.33 20.47 -11.92
N VAL A 37 5.58 20.80 -11.61
CA VAL A 37 6.60 19.83 -11.23
C VAL A 37 7.02 20.11 -9.78
N TRP A 38 6.78 19.14 -8.91
CA TRP A 38 7.21 19.19 -7.51
C TRP A 38 8.33 18.18 -7.27
N GLN A 39 9.21 18.53 -6.33
CA GLN A 39 10.29 17.67 -5.85
C GLN A 39 10.17 17.56 -4.34
N LEU A 40 10.27 16.33 -3.83
CA LEU A 40 10.43 16.01 -2.42
C LEU A 40 11.54 14.99 -2.31
N ASP A 41 12.69 15.37 -1.75
CA ASP A 41 13.90 14.54 -1.71
C ASP A 41 14.26 13.97 -3.09
N ASP A 42 14.22 12.65 -3.26
CA ASP A 42 14.46 11.92 -4.52
C ASP A 42 13.19 11.69 -5.35
N LEU A 43 12.00 11.99 -4.81
CA LEU A 43 10.72 11.86 -5.49
C LEU A 43 10.38 13.11 -6.31
N ARG A 44 10.27 12.93 -7.62
CA ARG A 44 9.76 13.95 -8.55
C ARG A 44 8.31 13.63 -8.94
N ILE A 45 7.40 14.58 -8.72
CA ILE A 45 6.00 14.49 -9.14
C ILE A 45 5.78 15.49 -10.28
N ASP A 46 5.57 14.99 -11.49
CA ASP A 46 5.34 15.80 -12.69
C ASP A 46 3.88 15.69 -13.15
N LEU A 47 3.08 16.72 -12.85
CA LEU A 47 1.70 16.86 -13.31
C LEU A 47 1.58 17.78 -14.53
N SER A 48 2.68 18.17 -15.19
CA SER A 48 2.64 19.03 -16.38
C SER A 48 1.84 18.42 -17.53
N ARG A 49 1.72 17.08 -17.55
CA ARG A 49 0.97 16.29 -18.52
C ARG A 49 -0.50 16.06 -18.13
N GLN A 50 -1.02 16.84 -17.19
CA GLN A 50 -2.44 16.86 -16.82
C GLN A 50 -3.13 18.10 -17.41
N PHE A 51 -4.44 18.06 -17.56
CA PHE A 51 -5.25 19.22 -17.95
C PHE A 51 -5.50 20.17 -16.77
N LEU A 52 -4.41 20.69 -16.21
CA LEU A 52 -4.40 21.58 -15.06
C LEU A 52 -3.81 22.94 -15.44
N ILE A 53 -4.43 24.00 -14.95
CA ILE A 53 -3.89 25.36 -14.95
C ILE A 53 -4.02 25.91 -13.54
N ASP A 54 -3.37 27.03 -13.24
CA ASP A 54 -3.36 27.61 -11.89
C ASP A 54 -4.78 27.83 -11.35
N ALA A 55 -5.69 28.31 -12.20
CA ALA A 55 -7.10 28.46 -11.85
C ALA A 55 -7.75 27.14 -11.40
N VAL A 56 -7.49 26.04 -12.12
CA VAL A 56 -8.03 24.71 -11.77
C VAL A 56 -7.44 24.24 -10.44
N MET A 57 -6.14 24.44 -10.21
CA MET A 57 -5.51 24.06 -8.95
C MET A 57 -6.06 24.85 -7.76
N MET A 58 -6.25 26.17 -7.91
CA MET A 58 -6.88 26.99 -6.88
C MET A 58 -8.28 26.50 -6.55
N GLN A 59 -9.07 26.15 -7.56
CA GLN A 59 -10.43 25.65 -7.35
C GLN A 59 -10.46 24.23 -6.72
N LEU A 60 -9.52 23.34 -7.09
CA LEU A 60 -9.37 22.03 -6.46
C LEU A 60 -8.95 22.16 -4.97
N GLN A 61 -8.08 23.11 -4.65
CA GLN A 61 -7.71 23.41 -3.26
C GLN A 61 -8.89 23.97 -2.48
N ALA A 62 -9.65 24.91 -3.04
CA ALA A 62 -10.87 25.43 -2.43
C ALA A 62 -11.89 24.30 -2.19
N PHE A 63 -12.01 23.35 -3.12
CA PHE A 63 -12.86 22.17 -2.94
C PHE A 63 -12.38 21.28 -1.79
N ALA A 64 -11.08 20.99 -1.71
CA ALA A 64 -10.50 20.22 -0.61
C ALA A 64 -10.74 20.89 0.77
N ILE A 65 -10.61 22.22 0.84
CA ILE A 65 -10.93 23.02 2.04
C ILE A 65 -12.42 22.89 2.38
N SER A 66 -13.32 23.07 1.40
CA SER A 66 -14.77 22.93 1.62
C SER A 66 -15.18 21.53 2.09
N CYS A 67 -14.40 20.51 1.72
CA CYS A 67 -14.59 19.13 2.15
C CYS A 67 -14.07 18.85 3.56
N GLY A 68 -13.40 19.81 4.22
CA GLY A 68 -12.72 19.63 5.50
C GLY A 68 -11.60 18.60 5.41
N LEU A 69 -10.87 18.53 4.29
CA LEU A 69 -9.86 17.49 4.08
C LEU A 69 -8.75 17.55 5.13
N ALA A 70 -8.25 18.75 5.45
CA ALA A 70 -7.21 18.94 6.45
C ALA A 70 -7.66 18.44 7.83
N ASP A 71 -8.87 18.78 8.27
CA ASP A 71 -9.42 18.35 9.55
C ASP A 71 -9.59 16.81 9.61
N LYS A 72 -10.03 16.19 8.51
CA LYS A 72 -10.14 14.72 8.40
C LYS A 72 -8.79 14.03 8.47
N ILE A 73 -7.76 14.61 7.84
CA ILE A 73 -6.38 14.11 7.96
C ILE A 73 -5.91 14.27 9.42
N SER A 74 -6.14 15.42 10.05
CA SER A 74 -5.80 15.63 11.46
C SER A 74 -6.48 14.62 12.38
N ALA A 75 -7.78 14.36 12.19
CA ALA A 75 -8.52 13.35 12.94
C ALA A 75 -7.97 11.93 12.75
N LEU A 76 -7.56 11.58 11.52
CA LEU A 76 -6.89 10.32 11.21
C LEU A 76 -5.59 10.16 12.02
N PHE A 77 -4.74 11.20 12.03
CA PHE A 77 -3.47 11.17 12.77
C PHE A 77 -3.64 11.27 14.28
N ALA A 78 -4.71 11.89 14.77
CA ALA A 78 -5.08 11.94 16.18
C ALA A 78 -5.62 10.60 16.71
N GLY A 79 -5.85 9.61 15.83
CA GLY A 79 -6.38 8.30 16.22
C GLY A 79 -7.88 8.31 16.52
N GLU A 80 -8.61 9.31 15.99
CA GLU A 80 -10.07 9.34 16.10
C GLU A 80 -10.72 8.17 15.33
N ALA A 81 -11.96 7.84 15.68
CA ALA A 81 -12.71 6.73 15.08
C ALA A 81 -13.25 7.06 13.67
N VAL A 82 -12.35 7.39 12.75
CA VAL A 82 -12.67 7.81 11.37
C VAL A 82 -13.18 6.67 10.49
N ASN A 83 -12.96 5.40 10.87
CA ASN A 83 -13.72 4.27 10.31
C ASN A 83 -15.08 4.21 11.00
N VAL A 84 -16.02 5.01 10.48
CA VAL A 84 -17.32 5.24 11.11
C VAL A 84 -18.17 3.98 11.17
N SER A 85 -18.16 3.14 10.13
CA SER A 85 -18.98 1.92 10.06
C SER A 85 -18.57 0.86 11.08
N GLU A 86 -17.28 0.81 11.44
CA GLU A 86 -16.79 -0.12 12.47
C GLU A 86 -16.52 0.57 13.81
N GLY A 87 -16.68 1.88 13.91
CA GLY A 87 -16.36 2.67 15.10
C GLY A 87 -14.90 2.58 15.53
N ARG A 88 -13.96 2.60 14.58
CA ARG A 88 -12.53 2.32 14.83
C ARG A 88 -11.60 3.42 14.36
N ALA A 89 -10.49 3.56 15.08
CA ALA A 89 -9.34 4.34 14.63
C ALA A 89 -8.64 3.67 13.45
N VAL A 90 -7.97 4.47 12.61
CA VAL A 90 -7.17 3.99 11.49
C VAL A 90 -5.72 4.42 11.70
N VAL A 91 -4.86 3.48 12.10
CA VAL A 91 -3.54 3.78 12.71
C VAL A 91 -2.34 3.21 11.93
N HIS A 92 -2.49 2.94 10.63
CA HIS A 92 -1.43 2.36 9.81
C HIS A 92 -0.14 3.21 9.76
N MET A 93 -0.25 4.53 9.94
CA MET A 93 0.92 5.42 10.00
C MET A 93 1.78 5.17 11.25
N ALA A 94 1.18 4.77 12.37
CA ALA A 94 1.90 4.47 13.59
C ALA A 94 2.89 3.30 13.41
N GLN A 95 2.61 2.38 12.49
CA GLN A 95 3.47 1.23 12.16
C GLN A 95 4.78 1.63 11.47
N ARG A 96 4.94 2.90 11.06
CA ARG A 96 6.16 3.44 10.44
C ARG A 96 6.77 4.58 11.25
N SER A 97 6.29 4.80 12.47
CA SER A 97 6.81 5.84 13.36
C SER A 97 8.18 5.43 13.94
N ALA A 98 8.99 6.42 14.32
CA ALA A 98 10.23 6.16 15.06
C ALA A 98 9.98 5.32 16.32
N ALA A 99 8.92 5.63 17.06
CA ALA A 99 8.51 4.86 18.24
C ALA A 99 8.22 3.38 17.94
N ARG A 100 7.67 3.05 16.75
CA ARG A 100 7.52 1.64 16.34
C ARG A 100 8.87 1.00 16.05
N ILE A 101 9.74 1.68 15.32
CA ILE A 101 11.07 1.17 14.95
C ILE A 101 11.91 0.92 16.21
N ASP A 102 11.83 1.79 17.21
CA ASP A 102 12.56 1.70 18.47
C ASP A 102 11.90 0.78 19.50
N SER A 103 10.78 0.12 19.16
CA SER A 103 10.04 -0.74 20.09
C SER A 103 10.68 -2.13 20.25
N ASP A 104 10.55 -2.71 21.45
CA ASP A 104 10.99 -4.08 21.74
C ASP A 104 10.35 -5.12 20.82
N GLU A 105 9.10 -4.90 20.41
CA GLU A 105 8.39 -5.79 19.48
C GLU A 105 9.05 -5.77 18.09
N PHE A 106 9.41 -4.58 17.58
CA PHE A 106 10.12 -4.47 16.31
C PHE A 106 11.54 -5.04 16.39
N ALA A 107 12.22 -4.85 17.52
CA ALA A 107 13.50 -5.47 17.79
C ALA A 107 13.40 -7.01 17.79
N GLY A 108 12.36 -7.57 18.43
CA GLY A 108 12.07 -9.00 18.43
C GLY A 108 11.77 -9.55 17.03
N LEU A 109 10.95 -8.85 16.24
CA LEU A 109 10.67 -9.24 14.85
C LEU A 109 11.94 -9.21 13.98
N SER A 110 12.78 -8.18 14.17
CA SER A 110 14.05 -8.05 13.44
C SER A 110 15.02 -9.16 13.82
N ALA A 111 15.12 -9.49 15.10
CA ALA A 111 15.95 -10.59 15.58
C ALA A 111 15.47 -11.95 15.05
N PHE A 112 14.16 -12.17 14.98
CA PHE A 112 13.59 -13.37 14.37
C PHE A 112 13.91 -13.46 12.86
N ALA A 113 13.75 -12.37 12.11
CA ALA A 113 14.11 -12.37 10.69
C ALA A 113 15.62 -12.64 10.47
N GLN A 114 16.48 -12.10 11.34
CA GLN A 114 17.92 -12.37 11.30
C GLN A 114 18.25 -13.83 11.64
N SER A 115 17.58 -14.42 12.63
CA SER A 115 17.82 -15.83 13.01
C SER A 115 17.37 -16.78 11.90
N VAL A 116 16.25 -16.52 11.23
CA VAL A 116 15.80 -17.28 10.06
C VAL A 116 16.85 -17.20 8.94
N ARG A 117 17.39 -16.01 8.65
CA ARG A 117 18.42 -15.82 7.63
C ARG A 117 19.77 -16.47 7.96
N ALA A 118 20.10 -16.60 9.24
CA ALA A 118 21.30 -17.29 9.71
C ALA A 118 21.11 -18.82 9.82
N SER A 119 19.89 -19.31 9.63
CA SER A 119 19.55 -20.72 9.73
C SER A 119 19.73 -21.47 8.38
N HIS A 120 19.27 -22.72 8.34
CA HIS A 120 19.22 -23.55 7.12
C HIS A 120 17.93 -23.35 6.31
N VAL A 121 17.04 -22.42 6.71
CA VAL A 121 15.81 -22.15 5.96
C VAL A 121 16.15 -21.61 4.57
N ALA A 122 15.75 -22.35 3.54
CA ALA A 122 15.95 -22.02 2.14
C ALA A 122 14.74 -21.30 1.52
N ASP A 123 13.54 -21.60 2.03
CA ASP A 123 12.27 -21.09 1.50
C ASP A 123 11.35 -20.60 2.63
N VAL A 124 10.66 -19.50 2.38
CA VAL A 124 9.58 -18.98 3.23
C VAL A 124 8.31 -18.88 2.40
N ILE A 125 7.25 -19.55 2.84
CA ILE A 125 5.93 -19.51 2.19
C ILE A 125 4.98 -18.67 3.05
N ASN A 126 4.58 -17.50 2.54
CA ASN A 126 3.50 -16.70 3.13
C ASN A 126 2.14 -17.20 2.62
N ILE A 127 1.26 -17.59 3.53
CA ILE A 127 -0.12 -17.96 3.23
C ILE A 127 -1.04 -16.88 3.77
N GLY A 128 -1.66 -16.12 2.88
CA GLY A 128 -2.54 -15.02 3.22
C GLY A 128 -3.24 -14.49 1.97
N ILE A 129 -4.37 -13.80 2.12
CA ILE A 129 -5.12 -13.24 0.97
C ILE A 129 -5.34 -11.73 1.13
N GLY A 130 -5.40 -11.02 -0.01
CA GLY A 130 -5.66 -9.59 -0.05
C GLY A 130 -4.55 -8.79 0.64
N GLY A 131 -4.90 -8.02 1.68
CA GLY A 131 -3.95 -7.18 2.42
C GLY A 131 -2.82 -7.97 3.11
N SER A 132 -3.05 -9.24 3.43
CA SER A 132 -2.05 -10.14 4.02
C SER A 132 -0.97 -10.61 3.03
N ASP A 133 -1.15 -10.35 1.73
CA ASP A 133 -0.33 -10.92 0.66
C ASP A 133 0.21 -9.85 -0.29
N LEU A 134 -0.68 -9.02 -0.84
CA LEU A 134 -0.35 -8.07 -1.91
C LEU A 134 0.75 -7.08 -1.54
N GLY A 135 0.71 -6.54 -0.32
CA GLY A 135 1.71 -5.59 0.18
C GLY A 135 3.11 -6.23 0.31
N PRO A 136 3.24 -7.29 1.12
CA PRO A 136 4.49 -8.04 1.24
C PRO A 136 5.06 -8.53 -0.11
N ALA A 137 4.22 -9.10 -0.98
CA ALA A 137 4.64 -9.60 -2.31
C ALA A 137 5.18 -8.48 -3.21
N MET A 138 4.50 -7.32 -3.23
CA MET A 138 4.93 -6.17 -4.03
C MET A 138 6.27 -5.60 -3.53
N VAL A 139 6.45 -5.45 -2.21
CA VAL A 139 7.68 -4.88 -1.62
C VAL A 139 8.85 -5.83 -1.81
N SER A 140 8.67 -7.13 -1.58
CA SER A 140 9.75 -8.11 -1.76
C SER A 140 10.20 -8.22 -3.22
N ALA A 141 9.26 -8.17 -4.17
CA ALA A 141 9.59 -8.14 -5.59
C ALA A 141 10.36 -6.86 -5.98
N ALA A 142 9.90 -5.68 -5.54
CA ALA A 142 10.55 -4.40 -5.83
C ALA A 142 11.98 -4.30 -5.25
N LEU A 143 12.21 -4.91 -4.08
CA LEU A 143 13.49 -4.89 -3.37
C LEU A 143 14.29 -6.20 -3.53
N ALA A 144 13.94 -7.05 -4.51
CA ALA A 144 14.57 -8.36 -4.68
C ALA A 144 16.10 -8.30 -4.80
N HIS A 145 16.64 -7.22 -5.39
CA HIS A 145 18.08 -6.98 -5.53
C HIS A 145 18.82 -6.72 -4.20
N LEU A 146 18.10 -6.38 -3.12
CA LEU A 146 18.64 -6.24 -1.76
C LEU A 146 18.46 -7.53 -0.94
N SER A 147 17.72 -8.51 -1.47
CA SER A 147 17.47 -9.76 -0.77
C SER A 147 18.76 -10.58 -0.64
N SER A 148 18.83 -11.36 0.42
CA SER A 148 19.97 -12.26 0.72
C SER A 148 19.48 -13.60 1.26
N GLY A 149 18.27 -13.96 0.84
CA GLY A 149 17.57 -15.17 1.27
C GLY A 149 16.79 -15.00 2.57
N PRO A 150 15.95 -16.00 2.91
CA PRO A 150 15.53 -17.15 2.09
C PRO A 150 14.71 -16.75 0.84
N ARG A 151 14.42 -17.69 -0.07
CA ARG A 151 13.48 -17.45 -1.18
C ARG A 151 12.08 -17.26 -0.61
N LEU A 152 11.31 -16.32 -1.18
CA LEU A 152 9.98 -15.98 -0.70
C LEU A 152 8.92 -16.44 -1.70
N HIS A 153 7.90 -17.12 -1.19
CA HIS A 153 6.73 -17.59 -1.93
C HIS A 153 5.46 -17.00 -1.31
N TYR A 154 4.48 -16.67 -2.14
CA TYR A 154 3.24 -16.02 -1.72
C TYR A 154 2.04 -16.82 -2.23
N VAL A 155 1.28 -17.41 -1.31
CA VAL A 155 0.13 -18.28 -1.62
C VAL A 155 -1.14 -17.63 -1.08
N SER A 156 -1.95 -17.12 -2.00
CA SER A 156 -3.16 -16.36 -1.67
C SER A 156 -4.45 -16.89 -2.26
N ASN A 157 -4.36 -17.84 -3.20
CA ASN A 157 -5.53 -18.37 -3.89
C ASN A 157 -6.12 -19.55 -3.11
N VAL A 158 -7.44 -19.71 -3.15
CA VAL A 158 -8.13 -20.90 -2.62
C VAL A 158 -7.90 -22.13 -3.49
N ASP A 159 -7.55 -21.92 -4.76
CA ASP A 159 -7.20 -23.00 -5.69
C ASP A 159 -5.96 -23.76 -5.19
N PRO A 160 -6.08 -25.08 -4.91
CA PRO A 160 -4.97 -25.90 -4.43
C PRO A 160 -3.77 -25.90 -5.37
N ALA A 161 -3.95 -25.62 -6.65
CA ALA A 161 -2.86 -25.55 -7.62
C ALA A 161 -1.80 -24.53 -7.21
N HIS A 162 -2.21 -23.40 -6.64
CA HIS A 162 -1.28 -22.34 -6.24
C HIS A 162 -0.37 -22.79 -5.09
N LEU A 163 -0.94 -23.43 -4.06
CA LEU A 163 -0.14 -24.01 -2.99
C LEU A 163 0.74 -25.15 -3.52
N HIS A 164 0.18 -26.03 -4.36
CA HIS A 164 0.93 -27.14 -4.94
C HIS A 164 2.17 -26.69 -5.72
N ASP A 165 2.04 -25.66 -6.56
CA ASP A 165 3.16 -25.12 -7.32
C ASP A 165 4.25 -24.54 -6.41
N ALA A 166 3.88 -23.86 -5.32
CA ALA A 166 4.84 -23.36 -4.34
C ALA A 166 5.56 -24.52 -3.61
N LEU A 167 4.81 -25.54 -3.17
CA LEU A 167 5.35 -26.68 -2.43
C LEU A 167 6.27 -27.56 -3.30
N ARG A 168 5.99 -27.68 -4.60
CA ARG A 168 6.78 -28.51 -5.53
C ARG A 168 8.25 -28.09 -5.60
N ASP A 169 8.53 -26.80 -5.44
CA ASP A 169 9.87 -26.24 -5.56
C ASP A 169 10.58 -26.09 -4.19
N CYS A 170 9.96 -26.56 -3.10
CA CYS A 170 10.43 -26.43 -1.72
C CYS A 170 10.78 -27.79 -1.08
N ASP A 171 11.67 -27.77 -0.08
CA ASP A 171 11.99 -28.93 0.78
C ASP A 171 11.39 -28.71 2.19
N PRO A 172 10.51 -29.60 2.69
CA PRO A 172 9.91 -29.49 4.03
C PRO A 172 10.94 -29.28 5.15
N ALA A 173 12.11 -29.89 5.06
CA ALA A 173 13.15 -29.81 6.08
C ALA A 173 13.84 -28.43 6.15
N THR A 174 13.66 -27.59 5.13
CA THR A 174 14.28 -26.26 5.03
C THR A 174 13.27 -25.15 4.73
N THR A 175 11.97 -25.42 4.89
CA THR A 175 10.89 -24.47 4.59
C THR A 175 10.25 -23.92 5.86
N LEU A 176 10.07 -22.60 5.92
CA LEU A 176 9.28 -21.92 6.93
C LEU A 176 7.94 -21.47 6.34
N VAL A 177 6.82 -21.81 6.99
CA VAL A 177 5.49 -21.33 6.61
C VAL A 177 5.05 -20.21 7.55
N ILE A 178 4.58 -19.09 7.00
CA ILE A 178 4.01 -17.97 7.73
C ILE A 178 2.54 -17.83 7.33
N VAL A 179 1.63 -17.93 8.29
CA VAL A 179 0.18 -17.77 8.07
C VAL A 179 -0.23 -16.36 8.45
N THR A 180 -0.68 -15.56 7.48
CA THR A 180 -1.05 -14.16 7.66
C THR A 180 -2.56 -13.95 7.47
N SER A 181 -3.30 -13.87 8.58
CA SER A 181 -4.74 -13.55 8.57
C SER A 181 -5.11 -12.63 9.72
N LYS A 182 -5.80 -11.52 9.40
CA LYS A 182 -6.27 -10.56 10.41
C LYS A 182 -7.28 -11.20 11.39
N THR A 183 -8.18 -12.04 10.88
CA THR A 183 -9.22 -12.67 11.70
C THR A 183 -8.81 -14.06 12.17
N PHE A 184 -7.80 -14.67 11.54
CA PHE A 184 -7.40 -16.06 11.73
C PHE A 184 -8.53 -17.08 11.48
N THR A 185 -9.54 -16.65 10.75
CA THR A 185 -10.74 -17.43 10.39
C THR A 185 -11.03 -17.38 8.89
N THR A 186 -10.15 -16.74 8.09
CA THR A 186 -10.31 -16.68 6.64
C THR A 186 -10.23 -18.09 6.04
N ASP A 187 -11.32 -18.56 5.46
CA ASP A 187 -11.45 -19.96 5.00
C ASP A 187 -10.34 -20.38 4.04
N GLU A 188 -10.01 -19.52 3.07
CA GLU A 188 -8.95 -19.77 2.08
C GLU A 188 -7.58 -19.94 2.75
N THR A 189 -7.24 -19.02 3.66
CA THR A 189 -5.97 -19.02 4.38
C THR A 189 -5.85 -20.23 5.31
N MET A 190 -6.91 -20.57 6.05
CA MET A 190 -6.87 -21.68 7.01
C MET A 190 -6.84 -23.05 6.32
N ARG A 191 -7.51 -23.20 5.16
CA ARG A 191 -7.42 -24.43 4.35
C ARG A 191 -6.00 -24.64 3.80
N ASN A 192 -5.39 -23.59 3.23
CA ASN A 192 -4.02 -23.68 2.74
C ASN A 192 -3.02 -23.92 3.89
N ALA A 193 -3.23 -23.31 5.05
CA ALA A 193 -2.39 -23.53 6.22
C ALA A 193 -2.45 -24.98 6.71
N ALA A 194 -3.63 -25.60 6.73
CA ALA A 194 -3.78 -27.02 7.09
C ALA A 194 -3.04 -27.93 6.11
N LEU A 195 -3.20 -27.70 4.79
CA LEU A 195 -2.50 -28.48 3.76
C LEU A 195 -0.97 -28.32 3.85
N ALA A 196 -0.47 -27.12 4.13
CA ALA A 196 0.95 -26.87 4.31
C ALA A 196 1.49 -27.53 5.59
N ALA A 197 0.71 -27.54 6.68
CA ALA A 197 1.08 -28.22 7.91
C ALA A 197 1.18 -29.74 7.71
N ASP A 198 0.23 -30.34 6.99
CA ASP A 198 0.27 -31.77 6.63
C ASP A 198 1.47 -32.12 5.75
N TRP A 199 1.89 -31.21 4.87
CA TRP A 199 3.07 -31.38 4.02
C TRP A 199 4.41 -31.24 4.77
N LEU A 200 4.44 -30.46 5.86
CA LEU A 200 5.62 -30.30 6.72
C LEU A 200 5.85 -31.49 7.68
N ALA A 201 4.84 -32.33 7.90
CA ALA A 201 4.87 -33.45 8.85
C ALA A 201 5.59 -34.70 8.29
#